data_AF-A0A6N8W5J1-F1
#
_entry.id   AF-A0A6N8W5J1-F1
#
_cell.length_a   1.000
_cell.length_b   1.000
_cell.length_c   1.000
_cell.angle_alpha   90.00
_cell.angle_beta   90.00
_cell.angle_gamma   90.00
#
_symmetry.space_group_name_H-M   'P 1'
#
loop_
_entity.id
_entity.type
_entity.pdbx_description
1 polymer ?
#
loop_
_entity_poly.entity_id
_entity_poly.type
_entity_poly.pdbx_seq_one_letter_code
_entity_poly.pdbx_strand_id
1 'polypeptide(L)'
;MKAVDFIVERPDSYLFIEFKDPQDPKAKAQAQKDFSQKFKRGELDEDFKYKYRDTCLYEWAAGRADKPVDYLILIALDSLTVTELGARTIELQRKLPLNGPPSGSWIRPLVRSCTVFNITAWNKRFSDLTVTRLSAKNAKPGTT
;
A
#
# COMPACT_ATOMS: atom_id res chain seq x y z
N MET A 1 -0.91 -4.30 18.05
CA MET A 1 -1.90 -4.03 17.00
C MET A 1 -1.26 -3.13 15.96
N LYS A 2 -1.33 -3.48 14.68
CA LYS A 2 -0.78 -2.64 13.60
C LYS A 2 -1.93 -2.16 12.72
N ALA A 3 -2.04 -0.86 12.49
CA ALA A 3 -3.02 -0.30 11.57
C ALA A 3 -2.35 0.11 10.27
N VAL A 4 -3.13 0.24 9.20
CA VAL A 4 -2.71 1.01 8.02
C VAL A 4 -2.59 2.49 8.37
N ASP A 5 -1.82 3.24 7.59
CA ASP A 5 -1.56 4.66 7.88
C ASP A 5 -2.79 5.55 7.58
N PHE A 6 -3.58 5.22 6.55
CA PHE A 6 -4.79 5.97 6.21
C PHE A 6 -5.96 5.07 5.83
N ILE A 7 -7.16 5.55 6.15
CA ILE A 7 -8.43 5.03 5.63
C ILE A 7 -9.11 6.19 4.90
N VAL A 8 -9.41 6.01 3.62
CA VAL A 8 -10.16 6.98 2.82
C VAL A 8 -11.49 6.37 2.44
N GLU A 9 -12.57 7.00 2.89
CA GLU A 9 -13.92 6.62 2.47
C GLU A 9 -14.24 7.24 1.11
N ARG A 10 -14.76 6.41 0.20
CA ARG A 10 -15.36 6.80 -1.07
C ARG A 10 -16.85 6.43 -1.09
N PRO A 11 -17.65 6.94 -2.05
CA PRO A 11 -19.05 6.58 -2.15
C PRO A 11 -19.30 5.06 -2.24
N ASP A 12 -18.45 4.33 -2.96
CA ASP A 12 -18.64 2.92 -3.31
C ASP A 12 -17.63 1.97 -2.63
N SER A 13 -16.67 2.50 -1.87
CA SER A 13 -15.54 1.72 -1.36
C SER A 13 -14.76 2.42 -0.25
N TYR A 14 -13.93 1.67 0.46
CA TYR A 14 -12.86 2.20 1.29
C TYR A 14 -11.51 1.94 0.63
N LEU A 15 -10.60 2.92 0.71
CA LEU A 15 -9.19 2.71 0.44
C LEU A 15 -8.46 2.58 1.77
N PHE A 16 -7.84 1.44 2.02
CA PHE A 16 -6.91 1.25 3.12
C PHE A 16 -5.51 1.46 2.57
N ILE A 17 -4.77 2.43 3.10
CA ILE A 17 -3.51 2.86 2.52
C ILE A 17 -2.38 2.69 3.54
N GLU A 18 -1.40 1.88 3.18
CA GLU A 18 -0.12 1.78 3.89
C GLU A 18 0.96 2.53 3.10
N PHE A 19 1.77 3.31 3.79
CA PHE A 19 2.81 4.13 3.21
C PHE A 19 4.20 3.77 3.76
N LYS A 20 5.19 3.69 2.87
CA LYS A 20 6.61 3.58 3.22
C LYS A 20 7.43 4.57 2.41
N ASP A 21 8.29 5.33 3.08
CA ASP A 21 9.24 6.25 2.44
C ASP A 21 10.71 5.88 2.74
N PRO A 22 11.29 4.91 2.01
CA PRO A 22 12.72 4.60 2.13
C PRO A 22 13.65 5.71 1.63
N GLN A 23 13.11 6.71 0.92
CA GLN A 23 13.83 7.86 0.38
C GLN A 23 13.65 9.13 1.24
N ASP A 24 13.21 9.00 2.49
CA ASP A 24 13.24 10.11 3.44
C ASP A 24 14.68 10.70 3.48
N PRO A 25 14.86 12.01 3.28
CA PRO A 25 16.18 12.66 3.37
C PRO A 25 16.93 12.41 4.68
N LYS A 26 16.21 12.05 5.76
CA LYS A 26 16.79 11.69 7.06
C LYS A 26 17.24 10.23 7.13
N ALA A 27 16.83 9.39 6.17
CA ALA A 27 17.20 7.98 6.12
C ALA A 27 18.64 7.79 5.63
N LYS A 28 19.34 6.81 6.20
CA LYS A 28 20.68 6.43 5.73
C LYS A 28 20.56 5.71 4.38
N ALA A 29 21.49 5.95 3.45
CA ALA A 29 21.52 5.27 2.15
C ALA A 29 21.51 3.73 2.26
N GLN A 30 22.12 3.18 3.32
CA GLN A 30 22.06 1.74 3.59
C GLN A 30 20.64 1.25 3.89
N ALA A 31 19.85 2.03 4.64
CA ALA A 31 18.47 1.67 4.98
C ALA A 31 17.58 1.60 3.74
N GLN A 32 17.80 2.48 2.76
CA GLN A 32 17.10 2.43 1.46
C GLN A 32 17.43 1.12 0.70
N LYS A 33 18.71 0.75 0.62
CA LYS A 33 19.16 -0.49 -0.01
C LYS A 33 18.59 -1.72 0.70
N ASP A 34 18.67 -1.75 2.03
CA ASP A 34 18.15 -2.83 2.86
C ASP A 34 16.64 -2.98 2.66
N PHE A 35 15.90 -1.87 2.66
CA PHE A 35 14.46 -1.88 2.38
C PHE A 35 14.17 -2.48 1.01
N SER A 36 14.87 -2.03 -0.04
CA SER A 36 14.68 -2.53 -1.40
C SER A 36 14.91 -4.05 -1.49
N GLN A 37 15.97 -4.56 -0.83
CA GLN A 37 16.24 -6.00 -0.81
C GLN A 37 15.17 -6.78 -0.04
N LYS A 38 14.77 -6.32 1.15
CA LYS A 38 13.68 -6.93 1.93
C LYS A 38 12.37 -6.95 1.16
N PHE A 39 12.04 -5.86 0.48
CA PHE A 39 10.87 -5.74 -0.38
C PHE A 39 10.90 -6.75 -1.53
N LYS A 40 12.04 -6.90 -2.22
CA LYS A 40 12.18 -7.87 -3.32
C LYS A 40 12.12 -9.31 -2.83
N ARG A 41 12.62 -9.59 -1.63
CA ARG A 41 12.56 -10.93 -1.00
C ARG A 41 11.22 -11.25 -0.34
N GLY A 42 10.33 -10.26 -0.17
CA GLY A 42 9.01 -10.45 0.44
C GLY A 42 9.04 -10.55 1.96
N GLU A 43 10.13 -10.12 2.58
CA GLU A 43 10.30 -10.11 4.03
C GLU A 43 9.37 -9.10 4.72
N LEU A 44 8.79 -8.17 3.96
CA LEU A 44 7.83 -7.17 4.46
C LEU A 44 6.37 -7.63 4.33
N ASP A 45 6.10 -8.73 3.64
CA ASP A 45 4.73 -9.12 3.28
C ASP A 45 3.86 -9.44 4.50
N GLU A 46 4.46 -10.06 5.52
CA GLU A 46 3.76 -10.36 6.76
C GLU A 46 3.32 -9.07 7.47
N ASP A 47 4.18 -8.05 7.48
CA ASP A 47 3.85 -6.74 8.06
C ASP A 47 2.66 -6.11 7.32
N PHE A 48 2.72 -6.07 5.99
CA PHE A 48 1.62 -5.55 5.16
C PHE A 48 0.33 -6.33 5.34
N LYS A 49 0.42 -7.66 5.42
CA LYS A 49 -0.74 -8.54 5.61
C LYS A 49 -1.40 -8.31 6.97
N TYR A 50 -0.62 -8.24 8.05
CA TYR A 50 -1.17 -8.06 9.39
C TYR A 50 -1.77 -6.66 9.59
N LYS A 51 -1.12 -5.61 9.07
CA LYS A 51 -1.68 -4.25 9.08
C LYS A 51 -3.06 -4.19 8.43
N TYR A 52 -3.21 -4.84 7.28
CA TYR A 52 -4.51 -4.95 6.61
C TYR A 52 -5.54 -5.71 7.45
N ARG A 53 -5.19 -6.93 7.88
CA ARG A 53 -6.13 -7.82 8.59
C ARG A 53 -6.59 -7.23 9.92
N ASP A 54 -5.67 -6.66 10.69
CA ASP A 54 -5.99 -5.97 11.94
C ASP A 54 -6.95 -4.82 11.64
N THR A 55 -6.61 -3.92 10.71
CA THR A 55 -7.48 -2.78 10.39
C THR A 55 -8.87 -3.22 9.93
N CYS A 56 -8.95 -4.20 9.03
CA CYS A 56 -10.22 -4.73 8.54
C CYS A 56 -11.08 -5.32 9.66
N LEU A 57 -10.49 -6.08 10.58
CA LEU A 57 -11.21 -6.64 11.72
C LEU A 57 -11.75 -5.56 12.65
N TYR A 58 -10.98 -4.50 12.90
CA TYR A 58 -11.40 -3.39 13.76
C TYR A 58 -12.52 -2.56 13.13
N GLU A 59 -12.38 -2.19 11.85
CA GLU A 59 -13.44 -1.44 11.14
C GLU A 59 -14.71 -2.28 11.00
N TRP A 60 -14.58 -3.60 10.81
CA TRP A 60 -15.70 -4.53 10.83
C TRP A 60 -16.40 -4.58 12.19
N ALA A 61 -15.64 -4.77 13.27
CA ALA A 61 -16.18 -4.82 14.63
C ALA A 61 -16.82 -3.48 15.07
N ALA A 62 -16.31 -2.37 14.53
CA ALA A 62 -16.85 -1.04 14.76
C ALA A 62 -18.05 -0.69 13.87
N GLY A 63 -18.48 -1.58 12.96
CA GLY A 63 -19.59 -1.33 12.03
C GLY A 63 -19.29 -0.29 10.95
N ARG A 64 -18.02 -0.02 10.65
CA ARG A 64 -17.55 0.97 9.67
C ARG A 64 -16.96 0.35 8.39
N ALA A 65 -17.00 -0.98 8.26
CA ALA A 65 -16.60 -1.71 7.06
C ALA A 65 -17.81 -2.32 6.33
N ASP A 66 -18.67 -1.45 5.80
CA ASP A 66 -19.90 -1.79 5.08
C ASP A 66 -19.75 -1.79 3.55
N LYS A 67 -18.65 -1.22 3.03
CA LYS A 67 -18.31 -1.16 1.61
C LYS A 67 -17.09 -2.05 1.29
N PRO A 68 -16.91 -2.45 0.02
CA PRO A 68 -15.70 -3.15 -0.41
C PRO A 68 -14.43 -2.33 -0.10
N VAL A 69 -13.35 -3.03 0.26
CA VAL A 69 -12.07 -2.42 0.62
C VAL A 69 -11.02 -2.70 -0.45
N ASP A 70 -10.39 -1.64 -0.97
CA ASP A 70 -9.16 -1.74 -1.75
C ASP A 70 -7.95 -1.44 -0.86
N TYR A 71 -7.03 -2.39 -0.77
CA TYR A 71 -5.79 -2.23 -0.02
C TYR A 71 -4.67 -1.73 -0.94
N LEU A 72 -4.17 -0.54 -0.66
CA LEU A 72 -3.15 0.12 -1.46
C LEU A 72 -1.88 0.29 -0.63
N ILE A 73 -0.75 -0.17 -1.16
CA ILE A 73 0.55 0.00 -0.51
C ILE A 73 1.37 0.95 -1.37
N LEU A 74 1.69 2.13 -0.84
CA LEU A 74 2.49 3.13 -1.52
C LEU A 74 3.93 3.11 -0.99
N ILE A 75 4.87 2.77 -1.88
CA ILE A 75 6.30 2.77 -1.61
C ILE A 75 6.94 3.95 -2.34
N ALA A 76 7.33 4.99 -1.60
CA ALA A 76 8.06 6.13 -2.14
C ALA A 76 9.54 5.78 -2.35
N LEU A 77 9.79 4.89 -3.31
CA LEU A 77 11.13 4.46 -3.74
C LEU A 77 11.20 4.38 -5.27
N ASP A 78 11.81 5.38 -5.89
CA ASP A 78 11.87 5.51 -7.36
C ASP A 78 12.64 4.37 -8.05
N SER A 79 13.55 3.71 -7.34
CA SER A 79 14.34 2.61 -7.88
C SER A 79 13.55 1.30 -8.05
N LEU A 80 12.30 1.23 -7.56
CA LEU A 80 11.44 0.06 -7.78
C LEU A 80 10.77 0.16 -9.16
N THR A 81 11.00 -0.87 -9.96
CA THR A 81 10.42 -1.00 -11.29
C THR A 81 8.96 -1.41 -11.22
N VAL A 82 8.20 -1.12 -12.28
CA VAL A 82 6.79 -1.56 -12.40
C VAL A 82 6.67 -3.09 -12.30
N THR A 83 7.64 -3.83 -12.86
CA THR A 83 7.68 -5.30 -12.78
C THR A 83 7.82 -5.79 -11.34
N GLU A 84 8.69 -5.17 -10.54
CA GLU A 84 8.88 -5.53 -9.13
C GLU A 84 7.63 -5.22 -8.29
N LEU A 85 6.98 -4.08 -8.55
CA LEU A 85 5.71 -3.71 -7.90
C LEU A 85 4.59 -4.70 -8.26
N GLY A 86 4.50 -5.09 -9.53
CA GLY A 86 3.54 -6.07 -10.03
C GLY A 86 3.76 -7.46 -9.44
N ALA A 87 5.01 -7.94 -9.41
CA ALA A 87 5.37 -9.21 -8.79
C ALA A 87 5.00 -9.23 -7.31
N ARG A 88 5.31 -8.16 -6.56
CA ARG A 88 4.94 -8.05 -5.15
C ARG A 88 3.43 -7.98 -4.95
N THR A 89 2.71 -7.29 -5.83
CA THR A 89 1.25 -7.25 -5.82
C THR A 89 0.66 -8.65 -5.89
N ILE A 90 1.11 -9.47 -6.85
CA ILE A 90 0.63 -10.86 -7.01
C ILE A 90 0.92 -11.69 -5.75
N GLU A 91 2.12 -11.59 -5.18
CA GLU A 91 2.49 -12.32 -3.97
C GLU A 91 1.65 -11.92 -2.75
N LEU A 92 1.39 -10.62 -2.56
CA LEU A 92 0.52 -10.14 -1.48
C LEU A 92 -0.93 -10.56 -1.69
N GLN A 93 -1.42 -10.54 -2.93
CA GLN A 93 -2.75 -11.05 -3.27
C GLN A 93 -2.89 -12.52 -2.91
N ARG A 94 -1.87 -13.37 -3.12
CA ARG A 94 -1.88 -14.78 -2.69
C ARG A 94 -1.92 -14.96 -1.17
N LYS A 95 -1.37 -14.01 -0.41
CA LYS A 95 -1.34 -14.02 1.07
C LYS A 95 -2.61 -13.42 1.69
N LEU A 96 -3.41 -12.73 0.89
CA LEU A 96 -4.68 -12.12 1.29
C LEU A 96 -5.85 -12.99 0.80
N PRO A 97 -6.93 -13.09 1.58
CA PRO A 97 -8.05 -13.96 1.21
C PRO A 97 -9.03 -13.24 0.27
N LEU A 98 -8.61 -12.97 -0.98
CA LEU A 98 -9.41 -12.27 -1.98
C LEU A 98 -10.69 -13.03 -2.36
N ASN A 99 -10.57 -14.33 -2.59
CA ASN A 99 -11.67 -15.17 -3.09
C ASN A 99 -12.41 -15.94 -1.99
N GLY A 100 -12.04 -15.71 -0.72
CA GLY A 100 -12.54 -16.50 0.40
C GLY A 100 -12.20 -18.00 0.28
N PRO A 101 -12.83 -18.85 1.12
CA PRO A 101 -12.63 -20.29 1.10
C PRO A 101 -13.37 -20.92 -0.09
N PRO A 102 -12.89 -22.06 -0.61
CA PRO A 102 -13.56 -22.79 -1.69
C PRO A 102 -15.01 -23.20 -1.39
N SER A 103 -15.37 -23.27 -0.10
CA SER A 103 -16.73 -23.59 0.35
C SER A 103 -17.76 -22.52 0.01
N GLY A 104 -17.35 -21.29 -0.34
CA GLY A 104 -18.26 -20.18 -0.58
C GLY A 104 -19.00 -19.70 0.68
N SER A 105 -18.54 -20.08 1.88
CA SER A 105 -19.21 -19.72 3.14
C SER A 105 -19.10 -18.23 3.50
N TRP A 106 -18.27 -17.48 2.79
CA TRP A 106 -18.10 -16.05 3.01
C TRP A 106 -19.22 -15.27 2.35
N ILE A 107 -20.03 -14.59 3.15
CA ILE A 107 -21.12 -13.72 2.69
C ILE A 107 -20.63 -12.37 2.14
N ARG A 108 -19.35 -12.04 2.34
CA ARG A 108 -18.68 -10.85 1.81
C ARG A 108 -17.17 -11.09 1.68
N PRO A 109 -16.49 -10.48 0.69
CA PRO A 109 -15.04 -10.53 0.59
C PRO A 109 -14.39 -9.75 1.74
N LEU A 110 -13.28 -10.24 2.28
CA LEU A 110 -12.50 -9.49 3.27
C LEU A 110 -11.74 -8.33 2.61
N VAL A 111 -11.30 -8.51 1.36
CA VAL A 111 -10.58 -7.52 0.55
C VAL A 111 -11.04 -7.63 -0.90
N ARG A 112 -11.31 -6.50 -1.56
CA ARG A 112 -11.68 -6.46 -2.98
C ARG A 112 -10.43 -6.52 -3.86
N SER A 113 -9.43 -5.72 -3.53
CA SER A 113 -8.16 -5.68 -4.26
C SER A 113 -6.99 -5.36 -3.35
N CYS A 114 -5.80 -5.78 -3.76
CA CYS A 114 -4.54 -5.37 -3.14
C CYS A 114 -3.59 -4.92 -4.25
N THR A 115 -2.95 -3.76 -4.14
CA THR A 115 -2.00 -3.27 -5.16
C THR A 115 -0.88 -2.46 -4.54
N VAL A 116 0.33 -2.69 -5.03
CA VAL A 116 1.53 -1.94 -4.63
C VAL A 116 1.89 -0.91 -5.69
N PHE A 117 2.16 0.32 -5.26
CA PHE A 117 2.50 1.45 -6.10
C PHE A 117 3.83 2.07 -5.69
N ASN A 118 4.51 2.69 -6.65
CA ASN A 118 5.37 3.84 -6.37
C ASN A 118 4.59 5.15 -6.64
N ILE A 119 5.18 6.31 -6.33
CA ILE A 119 4.50 7.61 -6.49
C ILE A 119 4.06 7.83 -7.95
N THR A 120 4.89 7.48 -8.92
CA THR A 120 4.57 7.64 -10.35
C THR A 120 3.35 6.81 -10.75
N ALA A 121 3.31 5.53 -10.39
CA ALA A 121 2.19 4.65 -10.69
C ALA A 121 0.91 5.08 -9.95
N TRP A 122 1.05 5.54 -8.70
CA TRP A 122 -0.04 6.07 -7.91
C TRP A 122 -0.69 7.28 -8.58
N ASN A 123 0.10 8.30 -8.90
CA ASN A 123 -0.42 9.55 -9.50
C ASN A 123 -1.02 9.33 -10.89
N LYS A 124 -0.53 8.33 -11.63
CA LYS A 124 -1.16 7.92 -12.90
C LYS A 124 -2.53 7.29 -12.68
N ARG A 125 -2.73 6.56 -11.57
CA ARG A 125 -3.96 5.81 -11.25
C ARG A 125 -5.03 6.66 -10.55
N PHE A 126 -4.61 7.63 -9.74
CA PHE A 126 -5.48 8.46 -8.91
C PHE A 126 -5.20 9.94 -9.15
N SER A 127 -5.94 10.53 -10.09
CA SER A 127 -5.83 11.98 -10.39
C SER A 127 -6.45 12.86 -9.31
N ASP A 128 -7.37 12.32 -8.52
CA ASP A 128 -8.09 12.97 -7.42
C ASP A 128 -7.38 12.84 -6.06
N LEU A 129 -6.41 11.94 -5.95
CA LEU A 129 -5.68 11.65 -4.71
C LEU A 129 -4.16 11.60 -4.96
N THR A 130 -3.61 12.65 -5.58
CA THR A 130 -2.18 12.67 -5.94
C THR A 130 -1.25 12.82 -4.73
N VAL A 131 -0.07 12.23 -4.80
CA VAL A 131 1.01 12.34 -3.80
C VAL A 131 2.18 13.13 -4.40
N THR A 132 2.72 14.08 -3.63
CA THR A 132 3.92 14.84 -3.99
C THR A 132 4.91 14.89 -2.84
N ARG A 133 6.20 14.81 -3.15
CA ARG A 133 7.27 14.97 -2.16
C ARG A 133 7.51 16.46 -1.90
N LEU A 134 7.40 16.91 -0.64
CA LEU A 134 7.57 18.34 -0.31
C LEU A 134 9.03 18.80 -0.41
N SER A 135 10.01 17.93 -0.11
CA SER A 135 11.42 18.29 -0.25
C SER A 135 11.84 18.58 -1.70
N ALA A 136 11.17 17.99 -2.69
CA ALA A 136 11.40 18.28 -4.10
C ALA A 136 10.81 19.63 -4.54
N LYS A 137 9.71 20.10 -3.90
CA LYS A 137 9.10 21.41 -4.21
C LYS A 137 9.94 22.61 -3.76
N ASN A 138 10.81 22.43 -2.78
CA ASN A 138 11.66 23.51 -2.23
C ASN A 138 13.05 23.58 -2.89
N ALA A 139 13.37 22.71 -3.85
CA ALA A 139 14.56 22.86 -4.67
C ALA A 139 14.34 24.06 -5.61
N LYS A 140 14.96 25.22 -5.30
CA LYS A 140 15.00 26.37 -6.21
C LYS A 140 15.46 25.89 -7.60
N PRO A 141 14.85 26.35 -8.71
CA PRO A 141 15.40 26.07 -10.03
C PRO A 141 16.81 26.66 -10.07
N GLY A 142 17.80 25.78 -10.24
CA GLY A 142 19.20 26.17 -10.30
C GLY A 142 19.39 27.15 -11.45
N THR A 143 19.90 28.33 -11.11
CA THR A 143 20.43 29.30 -12.07
C THR A 143 21.56 28.63 -12.84
N THR A 144 21.31 28.38 -14.12
CA THR A 144 22.35 28.18 -15.15
C THR A 144 23.19 29.43 -15.31
#